data_AF-A0AAF0PPN8-F1
#
_entry.id   AF-A0AAF0PPN8-F1
#
_cell.length_a   1.000
_cell.length_b   1.000
_cell.length_c   1.000
_cell.angle_alpha   90.00
_cell.angle_beta   90.00
_cell.angle_gamma   90.00
#
_symmetry.space_group_name_H-M   'P 1'
#
loop_
_entity.id
_entity.type
_entity.pdbx_description
1 polymer ?
#
loop_
_entity_poly.entity_id
_entity_poly.type
_entity_poly.pdbx_seq_one_letter_code
_entity_poly.pdbx_strand_id
1 'polypeptide(L)'
;MGPTLRELSLRNVSNVGDEGLFEIAHRCHMLKKLDLFQLLMNRVNILLSYVGDEGLFDISHGCHLLERLDLFQWLINRGMFLFH
;
A
#
# COMPACT_ATOMS: atom_id res chain seq x y z
N MET A 1 16.69 10.56 -11.86
CA MET A 1 15.57 10.15 -12.73
C MET A 1 14.89 8.98 -12.05
N GLY A 2 13.77 9.23 -11.35
CA GLY A 2 12.97 8.15 -10.77
C GLY A 2 12.19 7.40 -11.86
N PRO A 3 11.78 6.15 -11.61
CA PRO A 3 10.91 5.40 -12.53
C PRO A 3 9.67 6.20 -12.92
N THR A 4 9.34 6.22 -14.22
CA THR A 4 8.12 6.85 -14.76
C THR A 4 6.88 5.98 -14.54
N LEU A 5 6.90 5.16 -13.49
CA LEU A 5 5.86 4.18 -13.22
C LEU A 5 4.58 4.92 -12.82
N ARG A 6 3.47 4.63 -13.52
CA ARG A 6 2.17 5.28 -13.29
C ARG A 6 1.18 4.40 -12.56
N GLU A 7 1.29 3.08 -12.70
CA GLU A 7 0.38 2.13 -12.07
C GLU A 7 1.20 0.97 -11.50
N LEU A 8 0.90 0.58 -10.25
CA LEU A 8 1.54 -0.52 -9.56
C LEU A 8 0.46 -1.34 -8.83
N SER A 9 0.41 -2.63 -9.09
CA SER A 9 -0.46 -3.57 -8.38
C SER A 9 0.41 -4.68 -7.78
N LEU A 10 0.41 -4.78 -6.46
CA LEU A 10 1.12 -5.81 -5.70
C LEU A 10 0.08 -6.75 -5.10
N ARG A 11 -0.02 -7.95 -5.69
CA ARG A 11 -1.02 -8.95 -5.33
C ARG A 11 -0.38 -10.18 -4.72
N ASN A 12 -0.90 -10.59 -3.57
CA ASN A 12 -0.41 -11.72 -2.78
C ASN A 12 1.08 -11.63 -2.44
N VAL A 13 1.60 -10.40 -2.32
CA VAL A 13 2.99 -10.13 -1.95
C VAL A 13 3.08 -10.05 -0.44
N SER A 14 3.63 -11.09 0.18
CA SER A 14 3.93 -11.06 1.62
C SER A 14 4.91 -9.91 1.91
N ASN A 15 4.68 -9.18 3.01
CA ASN A 15 5.61 -8.16 3.51
C ASN A 15 5.60 -6.76 2.88
N VAL A 16 4.46 -6.32 2.33
CA VAL A 16 4.24 -4.89 2.07
C VAL A 16 3.60 -4.24 3.30
N GLY A 17 4.41 -3.58 4.13
CA GLY A 17 3.97 -2.71 5.23
C GLY A 17 4.45 -1.27 5.02
N ASP A 18 4.50 -0.48 6.09
CA ASP A 18 4.91 0.94 6.04
C ASP A 18 6.28 1.13 5.36
N GLU A 19 7.27 0.29 5.65
CA GLU A 19 8.59 0.33 4.97
C GLU A 19 8.48 0.13 3.45
N GLY A 20 7.57 -0.73 3.01
CA GLY A 20 7.32 -0.95 1.58
C GLY A 20 6.65 0.27 0.93
N LEU A 21 5.74 0.92 1.66
CA LEU A 21 5.11 2.17 1.22
C LEU A 21 6.11 3.32 1.14
N PHE A 22 7.03 3.42 2.10
CA PHE A 22 8.13 4.38 2.09
C PHE A 22 9.00 4.24 0.84
N GLU A 23 9.46 3.02 0.51
CA GLU A 23 10.29 2.80 -0.68
C GLU A 23 9.55 3.12 -1.99
N ILE A 24 8.24 2.82 -2.06
CA ILE A 24 7.40 3.18 -3.20
C ILE A 24 7.31 4.71 -3.30
N ALA A 25 7.00 5.40 -2.20
CA ALA A 25 6.92 6.86 -2.14
C ALA A 25 8.25 7.53 -2.55
N HIS A 26 9.38 6.94 -2.14
CA HIS A 26 10.70 7.48 -2.40
C HIS A 26 11.16 7.31 -3.85
N ARG A 27 10.66 6.29 -4.58
CA ARG A 27 11.13 5.98 -5.93
C ARG A 27 10.10 6.33 -7.01
N CYS A 28 8.81 6.19 -6.72
CA CYS A 28 7.74 6.20 -7.71
C CYS A 28 6.92 7.50 -7.70
N HIS A 29 7.55 8.67 -7.80
CA HIS A 29 6.86 9.96 -7.70
C HIS A 29 5.80 10.23 -8.79
N MET A 30 5.85 9.49 -9.90
CA MET A 30 4.88 9.60 -11.01
C MET A 30 3.68 8.65 -10.88
N LEU A 31 3.58 7.93 -9.76
CA LEU A 31 2.56 6.93 -9.54
C LEU A 31 1.19 7.59 -9.40
N LYS A 32 0.23 7.11 -10.19
CA LYS A 32 -1.16 7.52 -10.21
C LYS A 32 -2.09 6.52 -9.55
N LYS A 33 -1.74 5.23 -9.59
CA LYS A 33 -2.55 4.16 -9.00
C LYS A 33 -1.66 3.17 -8.26
N LEU A 34 -2.03 2.88 -7.01
CA LEU A 34 -1.43 1.83 -6.19
C LEU A 34 -2.53 0.90 -5.70
N ASP A 35 -2.39 -0.39 -6.00
CA ASP A 35 -3.29 -1.45 -5.57
C ASP A 35 -2.49 -2.47 -4.74
N LEU A 36 -2.87 -2.63 -3.47
CA LEU A 36 -2.26 -3.59 -2.56
C LEU A 36 -3.31 -4.61 -2.14
N PHE A 37 -3.17 -5.82 -2.67
CA PHE A 37 -4.11 -6.91 -2.43
C PHE A 37 -3.40 -8.10 -1.79
N GLN A 38 -3.84 -8.52 -0.61
CA GLN A 38 -3.28 -9.69 0.08
C GLN A 38 -4.35 -10.76 0.28
N LEU A 39 -4.13 -11.97 -0.23
CA LEU A 39 -4.99 -13.11 0.11
C LEU A 39 -4.57 -13.68 1.47
N LEU A 40 -5.46 -13.61 2.46
CA LEU A 40 -5.26 -14.28 3.75
C LEU A 40 -5.67 -15.76 3.67
N MET A 41 -4.98 -16.56 2.86
CA MET A 41 -5.32 -17.98 2.68
C MET A 41 -4.56 -18.94 3.61
N ASN A 42 -3.59 -18.50 4.41
CA ASN A 42 -2.93 -19.36 5.41
C ASN A 42 -2.43 -18.58 6.63
N ARG A 43 -3.01 -18.85 7.81
CA ARG A 43 -2.74 -18.15 9.08
C ARG A 43 -1.45 -18.57 9.81
N VAL A 44 -0.41 -18.99 9.10
CA VAL A 44 0.88 -19.32 9.73
C VAL A 44 1.93 -18.36 9.20
N ASN A 45 2.08 -17.25 9.94
CA ASN A 45 3.09 -16.21 9.78
C ASN A 45 2.83 -15.08 8.73
N ILE A 46 1.69 -14.38 8.86
CA ILE A 46 1.39 -13.08 8.18
C ILE A 46 1.58 -11.91 9.18
N LEU A 47 2.48 -12.03 10.16
CA LEU A 47 2.39 -11.23 11.39
C LEU A 47 3.07 -9.85 11.40
N LEU A 48 3.74 -9.39 10.35
CA LEU A 48 4.53 -8.14 10.45
C LEU A 48 4.36 -7.16 9.29
N SER A 49 3.55 -7.48 8.30
CA SER A 49 3.19 -6.54 7.25
C SER A 49 2.04 -5.70 7.80
N TYR A 50 2.34 -4.50 8.26
CA TYR A 50 1.36 -3.56 8.77
C TYR A 50 1.44 -2.27 7.95
N VAL A 51 0.32 -1.87 7.37
CA VAL A 51 0.14 -0.52 6.81
C VAL A 51 -0.56 0.32 7.85
N GLY A 52 0.18 1.24 8.43
CA GLY A 52 -0.27 2.26 9.35
C GLY A 52 -0.29 3.65 8.73
N ASP A 53 -0.54 4.64 9.58
CA ASP A 53 -0.64 6.03 9.17
C ASP A 53 0.69 6.57 8.63
N GLU A 54 1.82 6.03 9.08
CA GLU A 54 3.16 6.42 8.62
C GLU A 54 3.37 6.07 7.13
N GLY A 55 3.07 4.83 6.74
CA GLY A 55 3.18 4.45 5.33
C GLY A 55 2.16 5.19 4.43
N LEU A 56 0.97 5.49 4.95
CA LEU A 56 0.01 6.34 4.24
C LEU A 56 0.51 7.79 4.08
N PHE A 57 1.13 8.33 5.13
CA PHE A 57 1.74 9.65 5.11
C PHE A 57 2.86 9.72 4.06
N ASP A 58 3.75 8.74 4.04
CA ASP A 58 4.83 8.68 3.06
C ASP A 58 4.30 8.63 1.63
N ILE A 59 3.30 7.80 1.35
CA ILE A 59 2.68 7.71 0.02
C ILE A 59 2.05 9.05 -0.39
N SER A 60 1.37 9.73 0.52
CA SER A 60 0.79 11.05 0.23
C SER A 60 1.84 12.13 -0.09
N HIS A 61 3.03 12.02 0.52
CA HIS A 61 4.14 12.97 0.32
C HIS A 61 5.06 12.59 -0.83
N GLY A 62 5.23 11.31 -1.15
CA GLY A 62 6.13 10.86 -2.21
C GLY A 62 5.46 10.73 -3.57
N CYS A 63 4.16 10.41 -3.60
CA CYS A 63 3.39 10.15 -4.81
C CYS A 63 2.33 11.25 -5.03
N HIS A 64 2.75 12.49 -5.29
CA HIS A 64 1.84 13.63 -5.44
C HIS A 64 0.82 13.51 -6.60
N LEU A 65 1.05 12.59 -7.53
CA LEU A 65 0.13 12.32 -8.65
C LEU A 65 -0.84 11.18 -8.37
N LEU A 66 -0.85 10.61 -7.15
CA LEU A 66 -1.67 9.46 -6.81
C LEU A 66 -3.16 9.86 -6.83
N GLU A 67 -3.88 9.30 -7.78
CA GLU A 67 -5.32 9.48 -7.97
C GLU A 67 -6.13 8.35 -7.30
N ARG A 68 -5.50 7.19 -7.05
CA ARG A 68 -6.14 6.02 -6.46
C ARG A 68 -5.17 5.21 -5.60
N LEU A 69 -5.60 4.92 -4.38
CA LEU A 69 -4.98 3.97 -3.48
C LEU A 69 -6.02 2.93 -3.06
N ASP A 70 -5.81 1.67 -3.43
CA ASP A 70 -6.70 0.57 -3.05
C ASP A 70 -6.03 -0.31 -1.98
N LEU A 71 -6.62 -0.29 -0.78
CA LEU A 71 -6.23 -1.10 0.38
C LEU A 71 -7.42 -1.95 0.86
N PHE A 72 -8.40 -2.20 0.01
CA PHE A 72 -9.70 -2.79 0.38
C PHE A 72 -9.56 -4.05 1.23
N GLN A 73 -8.64 -4.94 0.85
CA GLN A 73 -8.43 -6.19 1.56
C GLN A 73 -7.78 -6.01 2.93
N TRP A 74 -6.99 -4.94 3.13
CA TRP A 74 -6.39 -4.57 4.42
C TRP A 74 -7.41 -3.99 5.40
N LEU A 75 -8.33 -3.15 4.93
CA LEU A 75 -9.39 -2.57 5.76
C LEU A 75 -10.38 -3.63 6.28
N ILE A 76 -10.73 -4.62 5.45
CA ILE A 76 -11.59 -5.75 5.85
C ILE A 76 -10.98 -6.52 7.04
N ASN A 77 -9.66 -6.70 7.04
CA ASN A 77 -8.97 -7.44 8.09
C ASN A 77 -8.86 -6.66 9.41
N ARG A 78 -9.04 -5.33 9.39
CA ARG A 78 -9.02 -4.45 10.57
C ARG A 78 -10.38 -4.26 11.24
N GLY A 79 -11.46 -4.78 10.67
CA GLY A 79 -12.81 -4.51 11.20
C GLY A 79 -13.23 -3.04 11.11
N MET A 80 -12.49 -2.20 10.36
CA MET A 80 -12.87 -0.81 10.07
C MET A 80 -13.95 -0.78 8.99
N PHE A 81 -15.17 -1.18 9.34
CA PHE A 81 -16.34 -0.49 8.81
C PHE A 81 -16.44 0.80 9.61
N LEU A 82 -16.07 1.94 9.04
CA LEU A 82 -16.56 3.27 9.42
C LEU A 82 -15.82 4.31 8.56
N PHE A 83 -16.44 4.70 7.46
CA PHE A 83 -16.37 6.08 6.98
C PHE A 83 -17.83 6.54 6.88
N HIS A 84 -18.21 7.49 7.74
CA HIS A 84 -19.32 8.40 7.48
C HIS A 84 -18.75 9.61 6.72
#